data_AF-A0A7C8EHH1-F1
#
_entry.id   AF-A0A7C8EHH1-F1
#
_cell.length_a   1.000
_cell.length_b   1.000
_cell.length_c   1.000
_cell.angle_alpha   90.00
_cell.angle_beta   90.00
_cell.angle_gamma   90.00
#
_symmetry.space_group_name_H-M   'P 1'
#
loop_
_entity.id
_entity.type
_entity.pdbx_description
1 polymer ?
#
loop_
_entity_poly.entity_id
_entity_poly.type
_entity_poly.pdbx_seq_one_letter_code
_entity_poly.pdbx_strand_id
1 'polypeptide(L)'
;MKKVILTVIVTLLLMNGSVLMAEIFPALELERNSTGYSGPGPVLRTHGWEFTVTEDLAVAGLGIFDLFDDGLYLPHEIGIWRSGDLVYSTTVPAGTEGTVLIDQFRYIETEPFWLTAGETYVIGNTTVGDPFVGNNNLARITTLPSITYERTLISPSDSGFSLPTLEQEFYLFGPNFLVVPEPMTLVMLGVGGLLLRRRYSK
;
A
#
# COMPACT_ATOMS: atom_id res chain seq x y z
N MET A 1 8.13 -36.38 55.36
CA MET A 1 8.69 -37.06 54.16
C MET A 1 7.57 -37.96 53.63
N LYS A 2 6.95 -37.86 52.44
CA LYS A 2 7.26 -37.36 51.07
C LYS A 2 5.92 -36.81 50.49
N LYS A 3 5.82 -35.56 50.00
CA LYS A 3 5.81 -35.12 48.58
C LYS A 3 4.88 -35.93 47.63
N VAL A 4 3.73 -35.39 47.14
CA VAL A 4 3.49 -34.66 45.83
C VAL A 4 3.00 -35.70 44.76
N ILE A 5 1.98 -35.56 43.89
CA ILE A 5 1.51 -34.50 42.96
C ILE A 5 0.02 -34.72 42.61
N LEU A 6 -0.71 -33.61 42.50
CA LEU A 6 -2.03 -33.42 41.90
C LEU A 6 -1.93 -33.49 40.37
N THR A 7 -2.52 -34.49 39.72
CA THR A 7 -2.63 -34.53 38.25
C THR A 7 -3.77 -33.61 37.82
N VAL A 8 -3.47 -32.33 37.62
CA VAL A 8 -4.28 -31.44 36.79
C VAL A 8 -3.88 -31.72 35.35
N ILE A 9 -4.81 -32.24 34.56
CA ILE A 9 -4.69 -32.31 33.11
C ILE A 9 -4.70 -30.86 32.61
N VAL A 10 -3.52 -30.25 32.53
CA VAL A 10 -3.29 -29.07 31.71
C VAL A 10 -3.08 -29.60 30.31
N THR A 11 -4.09 -29.44 29.46
CA THR A 11 -3.98 -29.69 28.03
C THR A 11 -2.78 -28.91 27.50
N LEU A 12 -1.75 -29.64 27.11
CA LEU A 12 -0.56 -29.15 26.44
C LEU A 12 -1.02 -28.57 25.10
N LEU A 13 -1.15 -27.23 25.01
CA LEU A 13 -1.29 -26.57 23.70
C LEU A 13 0.06 -26.77 23.00
N LEU A 14 0.07 -27.72 22.07
CA LEU A 14 1.20 -27.99 21.20
C LEU A 14 1.58 -26.71 20.45
N MET A 15 2.89 -26.50 20.42
CA MET A 15 3.66 -25.50 19.72
C MET A 15 3.34 -25.51 18.22
N ASN A 16 2.25 -24.87 17.82
CA ASN A 16 2.13 -24.26 16.50
C ASN A 16 2.18 -22.76 16.73
N GLY A 17 3.36 -22.28 17.11
CA GLY A 17 3.68 -20.86 16.99
C GLY A 17 3.75 -20.52 15.51
N SER A 18 2.59 -20.49 14.83
CA SER A 18 2.45 -19.76 13.60
C SER A 18 2.70 -18.31 14.00
N VAL A 19 3.92 -17.83 13.75
CA VAL A 19 4.14 -16.40 13.69
C VAL A 19 3.16 -15.92 12.64
N LEU A 20 2.13 -15.18 13.04
CA LEU A 20 1.28 -14.46 12.10
C LEU A 20 2.22 -13.49 11.40
N MET A 21 2.73 -13.88 10.23
CA MET A 21 3.42 -12.95 9.34
C MET A 21 2.40 -11.88 9.00
N ALA A 22 2.80 -10.63 9.12
CA ALA A 22 1.92 -9.54 8.74
C ALA A 22 1.64 -9.68 7.24
N GLU A 23 0.37 -9.78 6.88
CA GLU A 23 -0.04 -9.92 5.49
C GLU A 23 0.10 -8.56 4.80
N ILE A 24 0.69 -8.57 3.60
CA ILE A 24 0.91 -7.36 2.79
C ILE A 24 -0.16 -7.34 1.70
N PHE A 25 -0.83 -6.20 1.54
CA PHE A 25 -1.88 -6.03 0.54
C PHE A 25 -1.59 -4.82 -0.37
N PRO A 26 -1.93 -4.88 -1.67
CA PRO A 26 -1.93 -3.71 -2.52
C PRO A 26 -3.06 -2.76 -2.09
N ALA A 27 -2.76 -1.46 -2.05
CA ALA A 27 -3.73 -0.42 -1.72
C ALA A 27 -4.89 -0.34 -2.71
N LEU A 28 -4.59 -0.66 -3.97
CA LEU A 28 -5.52 -0.69 -5.07
C LEU A 28 -5.29 -1.95 -5.92
N GLU A 29 -6.36 -2.64 -6.26
CA GLU A 29 -6.38 -3.75 -7.21
C GLU A 29 -7.08 -3.32 -8.50
N LEU A 30 -6.52 -3.72 -9.64
CA LEU A 30 -7.10 -3.52 -10.95
C LEU A 30 -7.68 -4.83 -11.47
N GLU A 31 -8.85 -4.76 -12.11
CA GLU A 31 -9.32 -5.89 -12.92
C GLU A 31 -8.32 -6.14 -14.05
N ARG A 32 -7.77 -7.36 -14.13
CA ARG A 32 -6.79 -7.71 -15.18
C ARG A 32 -7.37 -7.41 -16.57
N ASN A 33 -6.55 -6.85 -17.45
CA ASN A 33 -6.97 -6.34 -18.76
C ASN A 33 -7.95 -5.15 -18.70
N SER A 34 -7.91 -4.31 -17.67
CA SER A 34 -8.56 -2.99 -17.75
C SER A 34 -7.86 -2.16 -18.83
N THR A 35 -8.29 -2.30 -20.09
CA THR A 35 -7.71 -1.63 -21.26
C THR A 35 -8.16 -0.16 -21.35
N GLY A 36 -8.10 0.53 -20.22
CA GLY A 36 -8.07 1.98 -20.24
C GLY A 36 -6.89 2.48 -21.08
N TYR A 37 -6.96 3.70 -21.62
CA TYR A 37 -5.91 4.28 -22.47
C TYR A 37 -4.53 3.97 -21.88
N SER A 38 -3.81 3.07 -22.54
CA SER A 38 -2.47 2.65 -22.17
C SER A 38 -1.52 3.23 -23.22
N GLY A 39 -0.98 4.40 -22.92
CA GLY A 39 0.02 5.04 -23.76
C GLY A 39 1.14 5.57 -22.88
N PRO A 40 2.40 5.54 -23.35
CA PRO A 40 3.46 6.27 -22.67
C PRO A 40 3.05 7.73 -22.56
N GLY A 41 3.17 8.32 -21.38
CA GLY A 41 3.03 9.77 -21.24
C GLY A 41 4.01 10.44 -22.19
N PRO A 42 3.57 11.27 -23.17
CA PRO A 42 4.49 11.90 -24.11
C PRO A 42 5.32 13.02 -23.46
N VAL A 43 5.00 13.36 -22.22
CA VAL A 43 5.59 14.43 -21.42
C VAL A 43 5.92 13.93 -20.03
N LEU A 44 7.00 14.46 -19.47
CA LEU A 44 7.41 14.18 -18.10
C LEU A 44 6.48 14.92 -17.12
N ARG A 45 5.49 14.19 -16.61
CA ARG A 45 4.46 14.66 -15.68
C ARG A 45 4.26 13.64 -14.57
N THR A 46 3.81 14.10 -13.40
CA THR A 46 3.37 13.22 -12.31
C THR A 46 1.89 12.90 -12.45
N HIS A 47 1.53 11.62 -12.56
CA HIS A 47 0.16 11.15 -12.47
C HIS A 47 -0.05 10.47 -11.12
N GLY A 48 -1.24 10.62 -10.56
CA GLY A 48 -1.52 10.13 -9.22
C GLY A 48 -2.98 10.16 -8.87
N TRP A 49 -3.25 9.84 -7.61
CA TRP A 49 -4.59 9.86 -7.04
C TRP A 49 -4.54 10.26 -5.58
N GLU A 50 -5.60 10.93 -5.15
CA GLU A 50 -5.84 11.34 -3.76
C GLU A 50 -6.70 10.29 -3.06
N PHE A 51 -6.38 10.04 -1.80
CA PHE A 51 -7.08 9.07 -0.97
C PHE A 51 -7.06 9.44 0.50
N THR A 52 -8.06 8.97 1.22
CA THR A 52 -8.15 9.07 2.68
C THR A 52 -7.98 7.69 3.30
N VAL A 53 -7.18 7.58 4.36
CA VAL A 53 -7.03 6.33 5.12
C VAL A 53 -7.94 6.34 6.35
N THR A 54 -8.58 5.21 6.68
CA THR A 54 -9.53 5.10 7.81
C THR A 54 -8.95 4.42 9.05
N GLU A 55 -7.74 3.86 8.93
CA GLU A 55 -6.94 3.31 10.02
C GLU A 55 -5.45 3.61 9.80
N ASP A 56 -4.62 3.39 10.81
CA ASP A 56 -3.17 3.53 10.67
C ASP A 56 -2.61 2.38 9.80
N LEU A 57 -1.88 2.73 8.74
CA LEU A 57 -1.33 1.78 7.78
C LEU A 57 0.18 1.94 7.69
N ALA A 58 0.92 0.84 7.83
CA ALA A 58 2.35 0.82 7.53
C ALA A 58 2.56 0.58 6.04
N VAL A 59 3.21 1.51 5.34
CA VAL A 59 3.59 1.32 3.94
C VAL A 59 4.88 0.51 3.86
N ALA A 60 4.82 -0.59 3.11
CA ALA A 60 5.91 -1.54 2.94
C ALA A 60 6.52 -1.51 1.54
N GLY A 61 5.88 -0.86 0.59
CA GLY A 61 6.40 -0.74 -0.77
C GLY A 61 5.65 0.28 -1.60
N LEU A 62 6.34 0.80 -2.62
CA LEU A 62 5.76 1.67 -3.65
C LEU A 62 5.91 1.00 -5.01
N GLY A 63 4.89 1.09 -5.84
CA GLY A 63 4.86 0.37 -7.11
C GLY A 63 4.26 1.15 -8.27
N ILE A 64 4.63 0.72 -9.46
CA ILE A 64 4.27 1.35 -10.73
C ILE A 64 3.69 0.31 -11.66
N PHE A 65 2.64 0.71 -12.37
CA PHE A 65 1.96 -0.14 -13.33
C PHE A 65 2.90 -0.62 -14.45
N ASP A 66 2.86 -1.92 -14.72
CA ASP A 66 3.61 -2.64 -15.74
C ASP A 66 2.59 -3.42 -16.59
N LEU A 67 2.17 -2.82 -17.71
CA LEU A 67 1.06 -3.32 -18.53
C LEU A 67 1.28 -4.75 -19.04
N PHE A 68 2.51 -5.06 -19.44
CA PHE A 68 2.86 -6.31 -20.12
C PHE A 68 3.58 -7.30 -19.20
N ASP A 69 3.73 -6.97 -17.92
CA ASP A 69 4.46 -7.76 -16.93
C ASP A 69 5.94 -8.02 -17.35
N ASP A 70 6.50 -7.20 -18.24
CA ASP A 70 7.83 -7.38 -18.85
C ASP A 70 8.89 -6.39 -18.32
N GLY A 71 8.47 -5.50 -17.43
CA GLY A 71 9.33 -4.53 -16.76
C GLY A 71 9.14 -3.11 -17.28
N LEU A 72 9.61 -2.15 -16.50
CA LEU A 72 9.49 -0.74 -16.86
C LEU A 72 10.53 -0.36 -17.91
N TYR A 73 10.15 0.41 -18.92
CA TYR A 73 11.05 0.90 -19.94
C TYR A 73 12.05 1.93 -19.38
N LEU A 74 11.59 2.80 -18.47
CA LEU A 74 12.40 3.82 -17.79
C LEU A 74 12.29 3.70 -16.27
N PRO A 75 13.28 4.25 -15.53
CA PRO A 75 13.11 4.43 -14.09
C PRO A 75 12.13 5.57 -13.83
N HIS A 76 11.38 5.47 -12.74
CA HIS A 76 10.35 6.44 -12.39
C HIS A 76 10.44 6.86 -10.94
N GLU A 77 10.33 8.17 -10.71
CA GLU A 77 10.18 8.70 -9.36
C GLU A 77 8.74 8.53 -8.91
N ILE A 78 8.56 8.04 -7.68
CA ILE A 78 7.27 7.82 -7.04
C ILE A 78 7.31 8.38 -5.62
N GLY A 79 6.19 8.92 -5.14
CA GLY A 79 6.10 9.39 -3.78
C GLY A 79 4.69 9.62 -3.27
N ILE A 80 4.62 9.89 -1.98
CA ILE A 80 3.40 10.18 -1.24
C ILE A 80 3.52 11.56 -0.60
N TRP A 81 2.49 12.38 -0.76
CA TRP A 81 2.37 13.71 -0.17
C TRP A 81 1.23 13.76 0.85
N ARG A 82 1.37 14.68 1.81
CA ARG A 82 0.34 15.02 2.81
C ARG A 82 0.32 16.53 3.00
N SER A 83 -0.84 17.15 2.89
CA SER A 83 -1.00 18.61 3.10
C SER A 83 -0.05 19.49 2.25
N GLY A 84 0.39 18.99 1.09
CA GLY A 84 1.34 19.67 0.22
C GLY A 84 2.79 19.21 0.36
N ASP A 85 3.16 18.59 1.47
CA ASP A 85 4.53 18.18 1.78
C ASP A 85 4.79 16.75 1.30
N LEU A 86 5.98 16.51 0.75
CA LEU A 86 6.42 15.18 0.35
C LEU A 86 6.80 14.38 1.61
N VAL A 87 6.03 13.34 1.90
CA VAL A 87 6.22 12.46 3.07
C VAL A 87 7.28 11.40 2.78
N TYR A 88 7.23 10.83 1.59
CA TYR A 88 8.17 9.81 1.15
C TYR A 88 8.31 9.83 -0.36
N SER A 89 9.53 9.62 -0.87
CA SER A 89 9.76 9.33 -2.29
C SER A 89 10.92 8.37 -2.48
N THR A 90 10.92 7.73 -3.65
CA THR A 90 11.99 6.85 -4.11
C THR A 90 11.93 6.72 -5.64
N THR A 91 12.82 5.93 -6.21
CA THR A 91 12.84 5.61 -7.64
C THR A 91 12.64 4.11 -7.84
N VAL A 92 11.61 3.73 -8.60
CA VAL A 92 11.46 2.36 -9.11
C VAL A 92 12.37 2.22 -10.33
N PRO A 93 13.29 1.23 -10.36
CA PRO A 93 14.23 1.08 -11.46
C PRO A 93 13.54 0.60 -12.75
N ALA A 94 14.20 0.81 -13.89
CA ALA A 94 13.80 0.20 -15.16
C ALA A 94 14.03 -1.32 -15.15
N GLY A 95 13.37 -2.00 -16.07
CA GLY A 95 13.41 -3.45 -16.23
C GLY A 95 12.64 -4.16 -15.13
N THR A 96 13.12 -5.34 -14.76
CA THR A 96 12.48 -6.22 -13.77
C THR A 96 13.32 -6.42 -12.51
N GLU A 97 14.62 -6.09 -12.56
CA GLU A 97 15.54 -6.32 -11.46
C GLU A 97 15.23 -5.43 -10.26
N GLY A 98 15.33 -6.00 -9.05
CA GLY A 98 15.10 -5.26 -7.81
C GLY A 98 13.64 -4.91 -7.51
N THR A 99 12.69 -5.47 -8.27
CA THR A 99 11.25 -5.26 -8.05
C THR A 99 10.49 -6.57 -7.88
N VAL A 100 9.33 -6.51 -7.23
CA VAL A 100 8.37 -7.62 -7.15
C VAL A 100 7.14 -7.26 -7.99
N LEU A 101 6.70 -8.19 -8.84
CA LEU A 101 5.47 -8.02 -9.63
C LEU A 101 4.26 -8.57 -8.86
N ILE A 102 3.27 -7.73 -8.60
CA ILE A 102 1.98 -8.09 -7.98
C ILE A 102 0.89 -7.36 -8.76
N ASP A 103 -0.08 -8.11 -9.30
CA ASP A 103 -1.26 -7.57 -9.99
C ASP A 103 -0.97 -6.47 -11.03
N GLN A 104 0.05 -6.68 -11.87
CA GLN A 104 0.51 -5.74 -12.91
C GLN A 104 1.19 -4.47 -12.37
N PHE A 105 1.70 -4.50 -11.14
CA PHE A 105 2.52 -3.44 -10.57
C PHE A 105 3.89 -3.97 -10.14
N ARG A 106 4.94 -3.22 -10.47
CA ARG A 106 6.32 -3.45 -10.05
C ARG A 106 6.61 -2.66 -8.79
N TYR A 107 6.74 -3.35 -7.66
CA TYR A 107 7.00 -2.75 -6.36
C TYR A 107 8.47 -2.82 -5.97
N ILE A 108 8.94 -1.76 -5.31
CA ILE A 108 10.15 -1.80 -4.50
C ILE A 108 9.77 -1.69 -3.02
N GLU A 109 10.54 -2.35 -2.18
CA GLU A 109 10.41 -2.23 -0.73
C GLU A 109 10.80 -0.81 -0.28
N THR A 110 10.09 -0.29 0.72
CA THR A 110 10.40 1.00 1.33
C THR A 110 10.88 0.83 2.76
N GLU A 111 11.72 1.77 3.21
CA GLU A 111 11.89 2.00 4.64
C GLU A 111 10.51 2.28 5.27
N PRO A 112 10.11 1.58 6.36
CA PRO A 112 8.75 1.68 6.88
C PRO A 112 8.35 3.10 7.26
N PHE A 113 7.20 3.54 6.78
CA PHE A 113 6.55 4.78 7.19
C PHE A 113 5.04 4.59 7.34
N TRP A 114 4.39 5.51 8.05
CA TRP A 114 3.01 5.36 8.47
C TRP A 114 2.09 6.38 7.79
N LEU A 115 0.96 5.88 7.30
CA LEU A 115 -0.21 6.68 6.98
C LEU A 115 -1.11 6.68 8.21
N THR A 116 -1.57 7.86 8.63
CA THR A 116 -2.36 8.02 9.86
C THR A 116 -3.84 8.05 9.55
N ALA A 117 -4.64 7.34 10.34
CA ALA A 117 -6.09 7.32 10.24
C ALA A 117 -6.70 8.73 10.18
N GLY A 118 -7.70 8.90 9.31
CA GLY A 118 -8.46 10.13 9.14
C GLY A 118 -7.80 11.18 8.25
N GLU A 119 -6.66 10.86 7.63
CA GLU A 119 -5.85 11.82 6.88
C GLU A 119 -5.84 11.51 5.39
N THR A 120 -5.69 12.58 4.61
CA THR A 120 -5.72 12.55 3.15
C THR A 120 -4.31 12.69 2.59
N TYR A 121 -4.01 11.84 1.62
CA TYR A 121 -2.72 11.72 0.97
C TYR A 121 -2.88 11.74 -0.54
N VAL A 122 -1.81 12.09 -1.24
CA VAL A 122 -1.69 11.94 -2.69
C VAL A 122 -0.53 11.01 -2.96
N ILE A 123 -0.73 9.98 -3.78
CA ILE A 123 0.36 9.19 -4.34
C ILE A 123 0.53 9.54 -5.81
N GLY A 124 1.76 9.65 -6.28
CA GLY A 124 2.09 10.07 -7.64
C GLY A 124 3.38 9.48 -8.14
N ASN A 125 3.46 9.15 -9.45
CA ASN A 125 4.71 8.82 -10.13
C ASN A 125 4.90 9.60 -11.44
N THR A 126 6.15 9.78 -11.85
CA THR A 126 6.46 10.24 -13.21
C THR A 126 5.99 9.21 -14.24
N THR A 127 5.50 9.64 -15.41
CA THR A 127 4.85 8.74 -16.40
C THR A 127 5.51 8.71 -17.78
N VAL A 128 6.75 9.20 -17.90
CA VAL A 128 7.42 9.25 -19.20
C VAL A 128 7.84 7.85 -19.64
N GLY A 129 7.49 7.46 -20.87
CA GLY A 129 8.01 6.25 -21.51
C GLY A 129 7.36 4.92 -21.11
N ASP A 130 6.56 4.87 -20.04
CA ASP A 130 5.82 3.67 -19.62
C ASP A 130 4.30 3.90 -19.61
N PRO A 131 3.50 2.85 -19.89
CA PRO A 131 2.04 2.95 -19.84
C PRO A 131 1.51 3.20 -18.42
N PHE A 132 0.32 3.80 -18.37
CA PHE A 132 -0.53 3.86 -17.19
C PHE A 132 -1.94 3.39 -17.55
N VAL A 133 -2.80 3.15 -16.56
CA VAL A 133 -4.20 2.78 -16.79
C VAL A 133 -5.08 4.03 -16.77
N GLY A 134 -5.66 4.39 -17.92
CA GLY A 134 -6.63 5.48 -18.05
C GLY A 134 -8.08 5.01 -18.26
N ASN A 135 -8.98 5.10 -17.28
CA ASN A 135 -10.35 4.58 -17.41
C ASN A 135 -11.42 5.64 -17.09
N ASN A 136 -12.59 5.56 -17.73
CA ASN A 136 -13.73 6.44 -17.42
C ASN A 136 -14.67 5.87 -16.33
N ASN A 137 -14.37 4.69 -15.74
CA ASN A 137 -15.24 4.04 -14.76
C ASN A 137 -14.48 3.40 -13.57
N LEU A 138 -14.85 3.76 -12.33
CA LEU A 138 -14.33 3.18 -11.07
C LEU A 138 -14.62 1.69 -10.91
N ALA A 139 -15.65 1.15 -11.58
CA ALA A 139 -16.06 -0.24 -11.38
C ALA A 139 -14.96 -1.28 -11.70
N ARG A 140 -13.82 -0.85 -12.25
CA ARG A 140 -12.65 -1.69 -12.55
C ARG A 140 -11.49 -1.53 -11.57
N ILE A 141 -11.67 -0.75 -10.51
CA ILE A 141 -10.72 -0.63 -9.42
C ILE A 141 -11.39 -1.04 -8.11
N THR A 142 -10.64 -1.73 -7.27
CA THR A 142 -11.03 -2.02 -5.90
C THR A 142 -9.95 -1.50 -4.98
N THR A 143 -10.27 -0.62 -4.04
CA THR A 143 -9.34 -0.22 -2.99
C THR A 143 -9.50 -1.11 -1.77
N LEU A 144 -8.45 -1.16 -0.93
CA LEU A 144 -8.59 -1.76 0.38
C LEU A 144 -9.73 -1.09 1.16
N PRO A 145 -10.47 -1.81 2.02
CA PRO A 145 -11.54 -1.22 2.83
C PRO A 145 -11.09 -0.05 3.71
N SER A 146 -9.80 -0.02 4.08
CA SER A 146 -9.19 1.06 4.86
C SER A 146 -8.77 2.28 4.03
N ILE A 147 -8.97 2.25 2.71
CA ILE A 147 -8.58 3.30 1.77
C ILE A 147 -9.82 3.76 1.00
N THR A 148 -10.17 5.02 1.19
CA THR A 148 -11.19 5.72 0.41
C THR A 148 -10.49 6.46 -0.73
N TYR A 149 -10.74 6.05 -1.96
CA TYR A 149 -10.34 6.82 -3.14
C TYR A 149 -11.16 8.13 -3.22
N GLU A 150 -10.49 9.26 -3.41
CA GLU A 150 -11.15 10.58 -3.53
C GLU A 150 -11.23 11.02 -5.00
N ARG A 151 -10.07 11.14 -5.67
CA ARG A 151 -10.00 11.66 -7.05
C ARG A 151 -8.66 11.37 -7.72
N THR A 152 -8.65 11.54 -9.04
CA THR A 152 -7.44 11.42 -9.87
C THR A 152 -6.83 12.80 -10.01
N LEU A 153 -5.51 12.87 -9.89
CA LEU A 153 -4.75 14.11 -9.97
C LEU A 153 -3.58 13.97 -10.95
N ILE A 154 -3.24 15.07 -11.60
CA ILE A 154 -2.00 15.21 -12.36
C ILE A 154 -1.26 16.48 -11.97
N SER A 155 0.07 16.52 -12.16
CA SER A 155 0.84 17.73 -11.90
C SER A 155 0.42 18.87 -12.84
N PRO A 156 0.44 20.14 -12.37
CA PRO A 156 -0.03 21.28 -13.15
C PRO A 156 0.87 21.64 -14.34
N SER A 157 2.09 21.12 -14.36
CA SER A 157 3.09 21.35 -15.40
C SER A 157 3.76 20.04 -15.84
N ASP A 158 4.30 20.07 -17.06
CA ASP A 158 5.12 19.00 -17.65
C ASP A 158 6.61 19.21 -17.30
N SER A 159 6.89 19.40 -16.00
CA SER A 159 8.22 19.81 -15.51
C SER A 159 8.92 18.77 -14.66
N GLY A 160 8.40 17.54 -14.55
CA GLY A 160 8.98 16.53 -13.67
C GLY A 160 8.08 15.99 -12.57
N PHE A 161 8.76 15.44 -11.57
CA PHE A 161 8.18 14.94 -10.33
C PHE A 161 7.74 16.12 -9.45
N SER A 162 6.44 16.22 -9.20
CA SER A 162 5.86 17.28 -8.38
C SER A 162 4.47 16.85 -7.91
N LEU A 163 4.01 17.45 -6.81
CA LEU A 163 2.68 17.18 -6.26
C LEU A 163 1.59 17.33 -7.36
N PRO A 164 0.83 16.27 -7.64
CA PRO A 164 -0.37 16.37 -8.45
C PRO A 164 -1.43 17.26 -7.77
N THR A 165 -2.00 18.21 -8.51
CA THR A 165 -3.03 19.13 -7.98
C THR A 165 -4.18 19.39 -8.94
N LEU A 166 -4.02 19.05 -10.23
CA LEU A 166 -5.08 19.22 -11.22
C LEU A 166 -5.94 17.96 -11.27
N GLU A 167 -7.20 18.10 -10.89
CA GLU A 167 -8.19 17.02 -10.96
C GLU A 167 -8.47 16.61 -12.41
N GLN A 168 -8.68 15.30 -12.61
CA GLN A 168 -9.12 14.73 -13.88
C GLN A 168 -10.46 14.01 -13.72
N GLU A 169 -11.32 14.13 -14.72
CA GLU A 169 -12.64 13.48 -14.74
C GLU A 169 -12.57 11.98 -15.10
N PHE A 170 -11.40 11.51 -15.53
CA PHE A 170 -11.11 10.11 -15.80
C PHE A 170 -10.07 9.61 -14.82
N TYR A 171 -10.13 8.32 -14.55
CA TYR A 171 -9.23 7.62 -13.66
C TYR A 171 -7.86 7.45 -14.33
N LEU A 172 -6.81 7.81 -13.61
CA LEU A 172 -5.42 7.55 -14.01
C LEU A 172 -4.71 6.82 -12.89
N PHE A 173 -4.41 5.55 -13.13
CA PHE A 173 -3.65 4.71 -12.22
C PHE A 173 -2.32 4.34 -12.86
N GLY A 174 -1.27 4.99 -12.35
CA GLY A 174 0.14 4.67 -12.58
C GLY A 174 0.78 4.18 -11.28
N PRO A 175 0.61 4.91 -10.15
CA PRO A 175 1.26 4.53 -8.91
C PRO A 175 0.33 3.74 -7.99
N ASN A 176 0.95 2.88 -7.18
CA ASN A 176 0.28 2.08 -6.16
C ASN A 176 1.24 1.89 -4.97
N PHE A 177 0.74 1.34 -3.87
CA PHE A 177 1.55 1.05 -2.70
C PHE A 177 1.09 -0.23 -2.00
N LEU A 178 2.02 -0.85 -1.28
CA LEU A 178 1.76 -2.02 -0.44
C LEU A 178 1.60 -1.56 1.00
N VAL A 179 0.58 -2.06 1.69
CA VAL A 179 0.39 -1.80 3.11
C VAL A 179 0.37 -3.09 3.91
N VAL A 180 0.81 -2.95 5.14
CA VAL A 180 0.59 -3.90 6.22
C VAL A 180 -0.41 -3.24 7.16
N PRO A 181 -1.66 -3.73 7.22
CA PRO A 181 -2.60 -3.32 8.26
C PRO A 181 -1.97 -3.58 9.63
N GLU A 182 -2.22 -2.72 10.63
CA GLU A 182 -1.65 -2.95 11.95
C GLU A 182 -1.90 -4.40 12.36
N PRO A 183 -0.84 -5.17 12.65
CA PRO A 183 -1.02 -6.53 13.12
C PRO A 183 -1.94 -6.44 14.34
N MET A 184 -2.87 -7.38 14.48
CA MET A 184 -3.85 -7.48 15.58
C MET A 184 -3.27 -7.46 17.01
N THR A 185 -2.00 -7.11 17.17
CA THR A 185 -1.26 -6.75 18.36
C THR A 185 -2.04 -5.89 19.35
N LEU A 186 -2.89 -4.95 18.92
CA LEU A 186 -3.78 -4.21 19.84
C LEU A 186 -4.85 -5.11 20.47
N VAL A 187 -5.43 -6.05 19.71
CA VAL A 187 -6.34 -7.09 20.23
C VAL A 187 -5.59 -8.00 21.21
N MET A 188 -4.35 -8.37 20.90
CA MET A 188 -3.50 -9.18 21.79
C MET A 188 -3.09 -8.45 23.07
N LEU A 189 -2.79 -7.15 22.99
CA LEU A 189 -2.50 -6.32 24.16
C LEU A 189 -3.74 -6.17 25.06
N GLY A 190 -4.93 -6.01 24.46
CA GLY A 190 -6.21 -5.95 25.16
C GLY A 190 -6.56 -7.26 25.88
N VAL A 191 -6.42 -8.40 25.20
CA VAL A 191 -6.66 -9.73 25.80
C VAL A 191 -5.61 -10.05 26.88
N GLY A 192 -4.34 -9.72 26.65
CA GLY A 192 -3.26 -9.87 27.63
C GLY A 192 -3.52 -9.06 28.91
N GLY A 193 -3.96 -7.80 28.78
CA GLY A 193 -4.34 -6.96 29.92
C GLY A 193 -5.53 -7.51 30.71
N LEU A 194 -6.55 -8.05 30.03
CA LEU A 194 -7.71 -8.70 30.66
C LEU A 194 -7.34 -9.97 31.44
N LEU A 195 -6.43 -10.78 30.89
CA LEU A 195 -5.93 -11.99 31.56
C LEU A 195 -5.05 -11.66 32.77
N LEU A 196 -4.24 -10.61 32.69
CA LEU A 196 -3.43 -10.12 33.82
C LEU A 196 -4.30 -9.53 34.93
N ARG A 197 -5.35 -8.77 34.59
CA ARG A 197 -6.29 -8.19 35.58
C ARG A 197 -7.03 -9.27 36.38
N ARG A 198 -7.39 -10.40 35.75
CA ARG A 198 -7.98 -11.56 36.45
C ARG A 198 -7.05 -12.22 37.46
N ARG A 199 -5.73 -12.03 37.34
CA ARG A 199 -4.73 -12.64 38.22
C ARG A 199 -4.45 -11.81 39.49
N TYR A 200 -4.75 -10.51 39.48
CA TYR A 200 -4.56 -9.59 40.61
C TYR A 200 -5.81 -9.35 41.47
N SER A 201 -6.98 -9.91 41.10
CA SER A 201 -8.21 -9.85 41.92
C SER A 201 -8.43 -11.10 42.80
N LYS A 202 -7.37 -11.71 43.32
CA LYS A 202 -7.45 -12.76 44.35
C LYS A 202 -6.70 -12.36 45.60
#